data_AF-A0A6J1VUX7-F1
#
_entry.id   AF-A0A6J1VUX7-F1
#
_cell.length_a   1.000
_cell.length_b   1.000
_cell.length_c   1.000
_cell.angle_alpha   90.00
_cell.angle_beta   90.00
_cell.angle_gamma   90.00
#
_symmetry.space_group_name_H-M   'P 1'
#
loop_
_entity.id
_entity.type
_entity.pdbx_description
1 polymer ?
#
loop_
_entity_poly.entity_id
_entity_poly.type
_entity_poly.pdbx_seq_one_letter_code
_entity_poly.pdbx_strand_id
1 'polypeptide(L)'
;RDCHHLGIQNNFDYERFIKFARVCEVKDMMHICTRDKEAGNLYDMFHTRNCLYRRAYQHKVGNLIETMITDAFLKADPHIKIKGSGGKVFHISTALEDMEAYTKLTDEIFLKILHSDEPELSDAREILCKIQRRDLFKCLGETQPPEGKEIKQENYEGLCAEIVNSKPMTISEDVELKAEDFIVDVIDMDYGMKKKNPINNVHFYCKYDITQAIKITREQVSKLLPEKFAEQIIRVYCKKKDTKIIEAAIQYFVQWCMDKDFTKPRDGDVVAPKLTPMKKGWNKDDENQDSNRNSSGLKCKVKLF
;
A
#
# COMPACT_ATOMS: atom_id res chain seq x y z
N ARG A 1 6.07 -3.82 19.01
CA ARG A 1 6.57 -2.44 19.21
C ARG A 1 5.60 -1.43 18.62
N ASP A 2 5.32 -1.52 17.32
CA ASP A 2 4.49 -0.52 16.61
C ASP A 2 3.06 -0.48 17.14
N CYS A 3 2.41 -1.63 17.28
CA CYS A 3 1.10 -1.77 17.93
C CYS A 3 0.98 -0.96 19.23
N HIS A 4 1.99 -1.04 20.10
CA HIS A 4 2.02 -0.30 21.37
C HIS A 4 2.04 1.22 21.15
N HIS A 5 2.91 1.72 20.27
CA HIS A 5 3.06 3.18 20.01
C HIS A 5 1.92 3.74 19.16
N LEU A 6 1.29 2.92 18.32
CA LEU A 6 0.15 3.30 17.46
C LEU A 6 -1.21 3.17 18.18
N GLY A 7 -1.26 2.57 19.37
CA GLY A 7 -2.52 2.28 20.05
C GLY A 7 -3.38 1.22 19.33
N ILE A 8 -2.75 0.28 18.62
CA ILE A 8 -3.41 -0.82 17.92
C ILE A 8 -3.11 -2.12 18.66
N GLN A 9 -4.10 -2.97 18.89
CA GLN A 9 -3.88 -4.27 19.51
C GLN A 9 -3.12 -5.22 18.56
N ASN A 10 -2.05 -5.86 19.06
CA ASN A 10 -1.37 -6.94 18.35
C ASN A 10 -2.07 -8.26 18.66
N ASN A 11 -2.44 -9.01 17.63
CA ASN A 11 -3.12 -10.30 17.77
C ASN A 11 -2.17 -11.50 17.63
N PHE A 12 -0.89 -11.29 17.32
CA PHE A 12 0.10 -12.37 17.21
C PHE A 12 0.89 -12.57 18.51
N ASP A 13 0.81 -13.78 19.07
CA ASP A 13 1.57 -14.22 20.25
C ASP A 13 2.84 -14.97 19.84
N TYR A 14 3.96 -14.25 19.83
CA TYR A 14 5.26 -14.80 19.45
C TYR A 14 5.85 -15.73 20.54
N GLU A 15 5.50 -15.54 21.82
CA GLU A 15 5.98 -16.42 22.90
C GLU A 15 5.37 -17.81 22.76
N ARG A 16 4.07 -17.88 22.44
CA ARG A 16 3.40 -19.13 22.10
C ARG A 16 4.03 -19.79 20.89
N PHE A 17 4.32 -19.02 19.83
CA PHE A 17 4.97 -19.56 18.63
C PHE A 17 6.33 -20.19 18.97
N ILE A 18 7.17 -19.51 19.75
CA ILE A 18 8.48 -20.03 20.18
C ILE A 18 8.33 -21.32 20.98
N LYS A 19 7.36 -21.41 21.91
CA LYS A 19 7.09 -22.64 22.68
C LYS A 19 6.70 -23.85 21.82
N PHE A 20 6.13 -23.61 20.64
CA PHE A 20 5.74 -24.64 19.68
C PHE A 20 6.69 -24.78 18.49
N ALA A 21 7.82 -24.07 18.47
CA ALA A 21 8.84 -24.23 17.45
C ALA A 21 9.73 -25.45 17.75
N ARG A 22 10.05 -26.23 16.72
CA ARG A 22 11.02 -27.34 16.76
C ARG A 22 11.88 -27.32 15.51
N VAL A 23 12.96 -28.09 15.50
CA VAL A 23 13.76 -28.31 14.30
C VAL A 23 13.50 -29.72 13.79
N CYS A 24 13.12 -29.85 12.52
CA CYS A 24 12.90 -31.13 11.85
C CYS A 24 13.69 -31.17 10.54
N GLU A 25 14.06 -32.35 10.09
CA GLU A 25 14.76 -32.54 8.82
C GLU A 25 13.78 -32.54 7.65
N VAL A 26 14.10 -31.78 6.60
CA VAL A 26 13.36 -31.71 5.34
C VAL A 26 14.37 -31.71 4.20
N LYS A 27 14.38 -32.75 3.37
CA LYS A 27 15.29 -32.88 2.21
C LYS A 27 16.75 -32.60 2.60
N ASP A 28 17.23 -33.32 3.60
CA ASP A 28 18.62 -33.27 4.10
C ASP A 28 19.04 -31.90 4.67
N MET A 29 18.07 -31.04 5.01
CA MET A 29 18.30 -29.77 5.71
C MET A 29 17.45 -29.67 6.97
N MET A 30 18.00 -29.07 8.02
CA MET A 30 17.28 -28.82 9.26
C MET A 30 16.49 -27.52 9.16
N HIS A 31 15.16 -27.61 9.31
CA HIS A 31 14.23 -26.49 9.22
C HIS A 31 13.50 -26.26 10.54
N ILE A 32 13.26 -24.98 10.87
CA ILE A 32 12.29 -24.62 11.92
C ILE A 32 10.90 -25.04 11.45
N CYS A 33 10.27 -25.92 12.22
CA CYS A 33 8.91 -26.36 12.05
C CYS A 33 8.06 -25.87 13.22
N THR A 34 6.79 -25.56 12.97
CA THR A 34 5.84 -25.20 14.04
C THR A 34 4.79 -26.27 14.23
N ARG A 35 4.10 -26.25 15.35
CA ARG A 35 3.06 -27.23 15.64
C ARG A 35 1.88 -27.08 14.68
N ASP A 36 1.38 -28.19 14.13
CA ASP A 36 0.22 -28.27 13.22
C ASP A 36 -0.96 -27.34 13.58
N LYS A 37 -1.40 -27.35 14.84
CA LYS A 37 -2.52 -26.53 15.34
C LYS A 37 -2.27 -25.00 15.28
N GLU A 38 -1.03 -24.56 15.07
CA GLU A 38 -0.65 -23.14 14.99
C GLU A 38 -0.76 -22.59 13.55
N ALA A 39 -1.19 -23.41 12.57
CA ALA A 39 -1.38 -22.96 11.20
C ALA A 39 -2.33 -21.74 11.11
N GLY A 40 -3.42 -21.73 11.87
CA GLY A 40 -4.34 -20.58 11.97
C GLY A 40 -3.64 -19.32 12.50
N ASN A 41 -2.87 -19.45 13.59
CA ASN A 41 -2.14 -18.34 14.19
C ASN A 41 -1.11 -17.72 13.23
N LEU A 42 -0.53 -18.52 12.33
CA LEU A 42 0.35 -17.99 11.27
C LEU A 42 -0.42 -17.21 10.21
N TYR A 43 -1.61 -17.65 9.80
CA TYR A 43 -2.47 -16.82 8.93
C TYR A 43 -2.84 -15.51 9.63
N ASP A 44 -3.19 -15.55 10.91
CA ASP A 44 -3.51 -14.36 11.70
C ASP A 44 -2.31 -13.41 11.85
N MET A 45 -1.08 -13.93 11.87
CA MET A 45 0.15 -13.14 11.83
C MET A 45 0.22 -12.29 10.54
N PHE A 46 0.03 -12.90 9.37
CA PHE A 46 0.05 -12.17 8.09
C PHE A 46 -1.17 -11.27 7.92
N HIS A 47 -2.33 -11.67 8.45
CA HIS A 47 -3.49 -10.78 8.53
C HIS A 47 -3.20 -9.54 9.37
N THR A 48 -2.58 -9.70 10.54
CA THR A 48 -2.15 -8.60 11.42
C THR A 48 -1.16 -7.70 10.72
N ARG A 49 -0.16 -8.26 10.00
CA ARG A 49 0.75 -7.48 9.14
C ARG A 49 -0.03 -6.62 8.15
N ASN A 50 -0.92 -7.22 7.36
CA ASN A 50 -1.74 -6.48 6.39
C ASN A 50 -2.58 -5.38 7.06
N CYS A 51 -3.17 -5.64 8.22
CA CYS A 51 -3.91 -4.63 8.98
C CYS A 51 -3.04 -3.44 9.40
N LEU A 52 -1.81 -3.68 9.86
CA LEU A 52 -0.87 -2.61 10.22
C LEU A 52 -0.45 -1.79 8.99
N TYR A 53 -0.19 -2.44 7.85
CA TYR A 53 0.06 -1.74 6.59
C TYR A 53 -1.12 -0.83 6.23
N ARG A 54 -2.35 -1.36 6.21
CA ARG A 54 -3.53 -0.57 5.81
C ARG A 54 -3.85 0.60 6.74
N ARG A 55 -3.68 0.41 8.05
CA ARG A 55 -4.11 1.39 9.06
C ARG A 55 -3.03 2.40 9.40
N ALA A 56 -1.77 2.03 9.31
CA ALA A 56 -0.65 2.85 9.78
C ALA A 56 0.39 3.07 8.69
N TYR A 57 1.12 2.03 8.26
CA TYR A 57 2.31 2.21 7.40
C TYR A 57 1.99 2.75 6.01
N GLN A 58 0.78 2.48 5.52
CA GLN A 58 0.26 2.97 4.25
C GLN A 58 -0.95 3.87 4.50
N HIS A 59 -0.95 4.63 5.61
CA HIS A 59 -2.01 5.60 5.84
C HIS A 59 -1.89 6.76 4.84
N LYS A 60 -2.97 7.09 4.14
CA LYS A 60 -2.97 8.10 3.05
C LYS A 60 -2.30 9.43 3.39
N VAL A 61 -2.44 9.90 4.64
CA VAL A 61 -1.81 11.16 5.08
C VAL A 61 -0.35 10.96 5.47
N GLY A 62 0.04 9.76 5.91
CA GLY A 62 1.43 9.40 6.17
C GLY A 62 2.24 9.40 4.89
N ASN A 63 1.81 8.60 3.90
CA ASN A 63 2.43 8.55 2.56
C ASN A 63 2.52 9.93 1.91
N LEU A 64 1.49 10.76 2.10
CA LEU A 64 1.48 12.13 1.58
C LEU A 64 2.59 13.00 2.20
N ILE A 65 2.77 12.91 3.52
CA ILE A 65 3.84 13.64 4.23
C ILE A 65 5.21 13.12 3.80
N GLU A 66 5.37 11.80 3.68
CA GLU A 66 6.60 11.17 3.17
C GLU A 66 6.92 11.66 1.76
N THR A 67 5.90 11.78 0.89
CA THR A 67 6.06 12.36 -0.45
C THR A 67 6.52 13.81 -0.39
N MET A 68 5.92 14.63 0.49
CA MET A 68 6.34 16.03 0.65
C MET A 68 7.78 16.13 1.18
N ILE A 69 8.18 15.28 2.13
CA ILE A 69 9.55 15.23 2.64
C ILE A 69 10.51 14.84 1.51
N THR A 70 10.15 13.84 0.70
CA THR A 70 10.95 13.41 -0.45
C THR A 70 11.12 14.53 -1.48
N ASP A 71 10.05 15.26 -1.80
CA ASP A 71 10.10 16.43 -2.71
C ASP A 71 11.02 17.53 -2.15
N ALA A 72 10.95 17.79 -0.84
CA ALA A 72 11.86 18.71 -0.18
C ALA A 72 13.32 18.23 -0.24
N PHE A 73 13.58 16.93 -0.04
CA PHE A 73 14.94 16.38 -0.11
C PHE A 73 15.50 16.43 -1.53
N LEU A 74 14.71 16.12 -2.55
CA LEU A 74 15.13 16.25 -3.96
C LEU A 74 15.54 17.69 -4.30
N LYS A 75 14.77 18.67 -3.81
CA LYS A 75 15.09 20.09 -3.99
C LYS A 75 16.31 20.55 -3.18
N ALA A 76 16.52 19.97 -2.00
CA ALA A 76 17.66 20.28 -1.14
C ALA A 76 18.96 19.56 -1.56
N ASP A 77 18.86 18.45 -2.28
CA ASP A 77 19.97 17.56 -2.60
C ASP A 77 21.19 18.29 -3.21
N PRO A 78 21.05 19.18 -4.21
CA PRO A 78 22.20 19.87 -4.81
C PRO A 78 22.95 20.79 -3.84
N HIS A 79 22.31 21.19 -2.74
CA HIS A 79 22.80 22.23 -1.84
C HIS A 79 23.28 21.68 -0.49
N ILE A 80 22.72 20.54 -0.05
CA ILE A 80 23.14 19.87 1.17
C ILE A 80 24.47 19.15 0.97
N LYS A 81 25.45 19.49 1.81
CA LYS A 81 26.79 18.90 1.82
C LYS A 81 27.00 18.06 3.08
N ILE A 82 27.48 16.83 2.90
CA ILE A 82 27.78 15.86 3.94
C ILE A 82 29.24 15.43 3.78
N LYS A 83 30.06 15.64 4.81
CA LYS A 83 31.48 15.27 4.76
C LYS A 83 31.64 13.77 5.05
N GLY A 84 32.30 13.07 4.14
CA GLY A 84 32.67 11.66 4.27
C GLY A 84 34.19 11.46 4.38
N SER A 85 34.62 10.24 4.06
CA SER A 85 36.00 9.80 4.19
C SER A 85 37.00 10.70 3.47
N GLY A 86 38.09 11.05 4.14
CA GLY A 86 39.14 11.91 3.58
C GLY A 86 38.70 13.33 3.26
N GLY A 87 37.59 13.80 3.87
CA GLY A 87 37.06 15.14 3.66
C GLY A 87 36.27 15.32 2.35
N LYS A 88 35.99 14.23 1.63
CA LYS A 88 35.13 14.27 0.43
C LYS A 88 33.71 14.73 0.79
N VAL A 89 33.07 15.42 -0.14
CA VAL A 89 31.71 15.96 0.03
C VAL A 89 30.73 15.11 -0.76
N PHE A 90 29.64 14.71 -0.09
CA PHE A 90 28.52 13.97 -0.63
C PHE A 90 27.23 14.77 -0.45
N HIS A 91 26.19 14.38 -1.19
CA HIS A 91 24.84 14.90 -1.11
C HIS A 91 23.92 13.89 -0.40
N ILE A 92 22.63 14.21 -0.24
CA ILE A 92 21.67 13.28 0.37
C ILE A 92 21.62 11.98 -0.46
N SER A 93 21.55 12.13 -1.79
CA SER A 93 21.46 11.03 -2.75
C SER A 93 22.72 10.18 -2.86
N THR A 94 23.91 10.76 -2.66
CA THR A 94 25.20 10.07 -2.84
C THR A 94 25.87 9.64 -1.55
N ALA A 95 25.35 10.02 -0.38
CA ALA A 95 25.94 9.64 0.91
C ALA A 95 26.05 8.12 1.11
N LEU A 96 25.18 7.32 0.48
CA LEU A 96 25.23 5.85 0.54
C LEU A 96 26.53 5.25 -0.03
N GLU A 97 27.26 6.00 -0.86
CA GLU A 97 28.53 5.59 -1.46
C GLU A 97 29.70 5.65 -0.47
N ASP A 98 29.53 6.29 0.69
CA ASP A 98 30.55 6.44 1.72
C ASP A 98 29.96 6.31 3.13
N MET A 99 30.38 5.29 3.88
CA MET A 99 29.80 5.02 5.20
C MET A 99 30.08 6.10 6.24
N GLU A 100 31.15 6.88 6.11
CA GLU A 100 31.41 8.01 7.01
C GLU A 100 30.41 9.15 6.77
N ALA A 101 30.06 9.42 5.50
CA ALA A 101 28.98 10.33 5.15
C ALA A 101 27.61 9.77 5.55
N TYR A 102 27.30 8.51 5.21
CA TYR A 102 26.01 7.88 5.48
C TYR A 102 25.68 7.80 6.97
N THR A 103 26.67 7.55 7.83
CA THR A 103 26.48 7.54 9.30
C THR A 103 25.97 8.89 9.83
N LYS A 104 26.26 10.00 9.13
CA LYS A 104 25.83 11.36 9.49
C LYS A 104 24.50 11.74 8.84
N LEU A 105 23.98 10.95 7.90
CA LEU A 105 22.70 11.17 7.25
C LEU A 105 21.57 10.55 8.09
N THR A 106 20.89 11.39 8.86
CA THR A 106 19.79 10.99 9.75
C THR A 106 18.60 11.94 9.57
N ASP A 107 17.52 11.70 10.32
CA ASP A 107 16.33 12.57 10.38
C ASP A 107 16.66 14.04 10.72
N GLU A 108 17.84 14.33 11.29
CA GLU A 108 18.34 15.70 11.48
C GLU A 108 18.28 16.53 10.18
N ILE A 109 18.44 15.89 9.02
CA ILE A 109 18.42 16.58 7.73
C ILE A 109 17.10 17.34 7.50
N PHE A 110 15.99 16.84 8.03
CA PHE A 110 14.70 17.54 8.01
C PHE A 110 14.82 18.90 8.70
N LEU A 111 15.37 18.92 9.92
CA LEU A 111 15.54 20.15 10.71
C LEU A 111 16.59 21.08 10.09
N LYS A 112 17.65 20.52 9.52
CA LYS A 112 18.70 21.29 8.82
C LYS A 112 18.13 22.07 7.64
N ILE A 113 17.25 21.46 6.84
CA ILE A 113 16.57 22.15 5.73
C ILE A 113 15.58 23.17 6.27
N LEU A 114 14.75 22.76 7.24
CA LEU A 114 13.69 23.59 7.80
C LEU A 114 14.22 24.90 8.43
N HIS A 115 15.35 24.83 9.14
CA HIS A 115 15.95 25.98 9.84
C HIS A 115 17.08 26.67 9.05
N SER A 116 17.29 26.29 7.78
CA SER A 116 18.27 26.95 6.93
C SER A 116 17.83 28.36 6.56
N ASP A 117 18.75 29.32 6.53
CA ASP A 117 18.53 30.67 5.96
C ASP A 117 19.03 30.79 4.51
N GLU A 118 19.65 29.72 3.97
CA GLU A 118 20.21 29.73 2.62
C GLU A 118 19.11 29.92 1.56
N PRO A 119 19.25 30.88 0.62
CA PRO A 119 18.27 31.13 -0.44
C PRO A 119 18.01 29.91 -1.33
N GLU A 120 19.04 29.11 -1.61
CA GLU A 120 18.97 27.92 -2.46
C GLU A 120 18.11 26.80 -1.85
N LEU A 121 17.94 26.81 -0.52
CA LEU A 121 17.08 25.86 0.20
C LEU A 121 15.65 26.37 0.40
N SER A 122 15.30 27.55 -0.13
CA SER A 122 13.99 28.18 0.09
C SER A 122 12.80 27.32 -0.34
N ASP A 123 12.85 26.72 -1.54
CA ASP A 123 11.78 25.85 -2.02
C ASP A 123 11.60 24.60 -1.15
N ALA A 124 12.71 23.94 -0.79
CA ALA A 124 12.68 22.77 0.08
C ALA A 124 12.15 23.12 1.47
N ARG A 125 12.63 24.23 2.04
CA ARG A 125 12.18 24.77 3.33
C ARG A 125 10.70 25.08 3.33
N GLU A 126 10.18 25.70 2.28
CA GLU A 126 8.74 26.03 2.17
C GLU A 126 7.86 24.77 2.20
N ILE A 127 8.29 23.67 1.56
CA ILE A 127 7.57 22.39 1.62
C ILE A 127 7.53 21.85 3.06
N LEU A 128 8.65 21.88 3.79
CA LEU A 128 8.69 21.43 5.19
C LEU A 128 7.86 22.34 6.12
N CYS A 129 7.88 23.65 5.90
CA CYS A 129 7.01 24.61 6.60
C CYS A 129 5.52 24.34 6.35
N LYS A 130 5.15 23.90 5.14
CA LYS A 130 3.77 23.47 4.84
C LYS A 130 3.38 22.23 5.67
N ILE A 131 4.28 21.26 5.84
CA ILE A 131 4.02 20.10 6.70
C ILE A 131 3.74 20.54 8.14
N GLN A 132 4.56 21.43 8.72
CA GLN A 132 4.38 21.93 10.08
C GLN A 132 3.06 22.69 10.28
N ARG A 133 2.64 23.48 9.29
CA ARG A 133 1.36 24.20 9.29
C ARG A 133 0.15 23.31 8.96
N ARG A 134 0.39 22.01 8.75
CA ARG A 134 -0.60 21.04 8.25
C ARG A 134 -1.21 21.45 6.90
N ASP A 135 -0.49 22.25 6.14
CA ASP A 135 -0.84 22.70 4.81
C ASP A 135 -0.44 21.64 3.76
N LEU A 136 -1.05 20.47 3.84
CA LEU A 136 -0.71 19.31 3.00
C LEU A 136 -1.37 19.33 1.62
N PHE A 137 -0.82 18.59 0.67
CA PHE A 137 -1.48 18.27 -0.60
C PHE A 137 -2.85 17.59 -0.38
N LYS A 138 -3.67 17.49 -1.40
CA LYS A 138 -5.04 16.96 -1.29
C LYS A 138 -5.17 15.58 -1.92
N CYS A 139 -5.60 14.60 -1.14
CA CYS A 139 -5.96 13.27 -1.63
C CYS A 139 -7.25 13.36 -2.44
N LEU A 140 -7.19 12.98 -3.71
CA LEU A 140 -8.33 12.99 -4.63
C LEU A 140 -9.16 11.71 -4.55
N GLY A 141 -8.51 10.59 -4.23
CA GLY A 141 -9.18 9.31 -4.08
C GLY A 141 -8.24 8.12 -4.08
N GLU A 142 -8.83 6.94 -3.99
CA GLU A 142 -8.16 5.63 -4.03
C GLU A 142 -8.87 4.72 -5.03
N THR A 143 -8.09 3.97 -5.80
CA THR A 143 -8.58 2.96 -6.75
C THR A 143 -7.63 1.76 -6.80
N GLN A 144 -8.00 0.73 -7.58
CA GLN A 144 -7.22 -0.48 -7.78
C GLN A 144 -7.28 -0.89 -9.26
N PRO A 145 -6.21 -1.52 -9.79
CA PRO A 145 -6.26 -2.17 -11.10
C PRO A 145 -7.37 -3.24 -11.17
N PRO A 146 -7.91 -3.53 -12.37
CA PRO A 146 -8.82 -4.66 -12.52
C PRO A 146 -8.10 -5.97 -12.22
N GLU A 147 -8.89 -6.99 -11.91
CA GLU A 147 -8.37 -8.32 -11.57
C GLU A 147 -7.40 -8.85 -12.64
N GLY A 148 -6.25 -9.36 -12.16
CA GLY A 148 -5.21 -9.93 -13.02
C GLY A 148 -4.28 -8.91 -13.69
N LYS A 149 -4.52 -7.60 -13.52
CA LYS A 149 -3.61 -6.54 -13.97
C LYS A 149 -2.87 -5.91 -12.80
N GLU A 150 -1.64 -5.47 -13.05
CA GLU A 150 -0.78 -4.76 -12.11
C GLU A 150 -0.05 -3.64 -12.87
N ILE A 151 0.10 -2.49 -12.23
CA ILE A 151 0.96 -1.41 -12.73
C ILE A 151 2.39 -1.75 -12.37
N LYS A 152 3.23 -1.91 -13.39
CA LYS A 152 4.67 -2.12 -13.22
C LYS A 152 5.38 -0.81 -12.90
N GLN A 153 6.47 -0.90 -12.13
CA GLN A 153 7.30 0.23 -11.72
C GLN A 153 7.81 1.07 -12.91
N GLU A 154 8.14 0.42 -14.03
CA GLU A 154 8.57 1.08 -15.28
C GLU A 154 7.53 2.06 -15.85
N ASN A 155 6.26 1.96 -15.44
CA ASN A 155 5.18 2.82 -15.91
C ASN A 155 4.83 3.95 -14.94
N TYR A 156 5.46 4.04 -13.76
CA TYR A 156 5.05 4.99 -12.72
C TYR A 156 5.21 6.44 -13.15
N GLU A 157 6.29 6.77 -13.87
CA GLU A 157 6.57 8.13 -14.36
C GLU A 157 5.48 8.65 -15.32
N GLY A 158 4.81 7.75 -16.05
CA GLY A 158 3.77 8.11 -17.02
C GLY A 158 2.40 8.40 -16.39
N LEU A 159 2.13 7.96 -15.15
CA LEU A 159 0.78 7.96 -14.58
C LEU A 159 0.19 9.37 -14.43
N CYS A 160 1.00 10.34 -14.01
CA CYS A 160 0.53 11.73 -13.88
C CYS A 160 0.13 12.33 -15.25
N ALA A 161 0.86 11.98 -16.32
CA ALA A 161 0.52 12.43 -17.67
C ALA A 161 -0.75 11.76 -18.19
N GLU A 162 -0.94 10.47 -17.89
CA GLU A 162 -2.18 9.77 -18.22
C GLU A 162 -3.41 10.40 -17.58
N ILE A 163 -3.32 10.83 -16.31
CA ILE A 163 -4.43 11.53 -15.64
C ILE A 163 -4.80 12.79 -16.43
N VAL A 164 -3.82 13.61 -16.79
CA VAL A 164 -4.05 14.86 -17.55
C VAL A 164 -4.64 14.58 -18.94
N ASN A 165 -4.22 13.50 -19.59
CA ASN A 165 -4.74 13.09 -20.88
C ASN A 165 -6.19 12.58 -20.81
N SER A 166 -6.65 12.11 -19.64
CA SER A 166 -8.03 11.73 -19.34
C SER A 166 -8.92 12.94 -19.01
N LYS A 167 -8.74 14.08 -19.70
CA LYS A 167 -9.54 15.29 -19.49
C LYS A 167 -11.03 15.01 -19.74
N PRO A 168 -11.91 15.16 -18.73
CA PRO A 168 -13.35 15.01 -18.91
C PRO A 168 -13.92 16.13 -19.78
N MET A 169 -14.91 15.79 -20.63
CA MET A 169 -15.61 16.76 -21.47
C MET A 169 -16.42 17.80 -20.67
N THR A 170 -16.66 17.56 -19.38
CA THR A 170 -17.50 18.39 -18.50
C THR A 170 -16.77 19.55 -17.83
N ILE A 171 -15.45 19.67 -17.99
CA ILE A 171 -14.62 20.67 -17.30
C ILE A 171 -14.48 21.94 -18.16
N SER A 172 -14.63 23.12 -17.54
CA SER A 172 -14.42 24.42 -18.19
C SER A 172 -13.00 24.55 -18.76
N GLU A 173 -12.84 25.28 -19.87
CA GLU A 173 -11.53 25.55 -20.47
C GLU A 173 -10.62 26.38 -19.55
N ASP A 174 -11.17 27.06 -18.56
CA ASP A 174 -10.46 27.98 -17.66
C ASP A 174 -9.54 27.29 -16.62
N VAL A 175 -9.65 25.96 -16.46
CA VAL A 175 -8.83 25.20 -15.50
C VAL A 175 -7.83 24.33 -16.26
N GLU A 176 -6.56 24.74 -16.23
CA GLU A 176 -5.44 23.97 -16.78
C GLU A 176 -4.69 23.23 -15.66
N LEU A 177 -4.73 21.90 -15.73
CA LEU A 177 -4.01 20.99 -14.85
C LEU A 177 -2.86 20.33 -15.60
N LYS A 178 -1.67 20.32 -15.00
CA LYS A 178 -0.45 19.75 -15.57
C LYS A 178 -0.03 18.50 -14.81
N ALA A 179 0.80 17.66 -15.42
CA ALA A 179 1.26 16.43 -14.77
C ALA A 179 1.98 16.69 -13.44
N GLU A 180 2.71 17.82 -13.35
CA GLU A 180 3.40 18.27 -12.14
C GLU A 180 2.47 18.60 -10.95
N ASP A 181 1.19 18.85 -11.21
CA ASP A 181 0.17 19.12 -10.19
C ASP A 181 -0.29 17.85 -9.48
N PHE A 182 -0.01 16.67 -10.05
CA PHE A 182 -0.43 15.38 -9.53
C PHE A 182 0.72 14.58 -8.93
N ILE A 183 0.37 13.74 -7.98
CA ILE A 183 1.21 12.66 -7.47
C ILE A 183 0.37 11.39 -7.56
N VAL A 184 0.95 10.33 -8.12
CA VAL A 184 0.34 8.99 -8.11
C VAL A 184 1.21 8.07 -7.27
N ASP A 185 0.62 7.54 -6.20
CA ASP A 185 1.24 6.63 -5.25
C ASP A 185 0.67 5.23 -5.48
N VAL A 186 1.50 4.31 -5.96
CA VAL A 186 1.14 2.91 -6.23
C VAL A 186 1.71 2.04 -5.12
N ILE A 187 0.83 1.38 -4.38
CA ILE A 187 1.15 0.65 -3.15
C ILE A 187 0.88 -0.84 -3.38
N ASP A 188 1.93 -1.64 -3.32
CA ASP A 188 1.84 -3.10 -3.33
C ASP A 188 1.51 -3.63 -1.92
N MET A 189 0.40 -4.34 -1.80
CA MET A 189 -0.07 -4.94 -0.56
C MET A 189 -0.05 -6.46 -0.71
N ASP A 190 0.75 -7.16 0.10
CA ASP A 190 0.86 -8.62 0.01
C ASP A 190 1.07 -9.32 1.36
N TYR A 191 1.19 -10.64 1.34
CA TYR A 191 1.54 -11.46 2.51
C TYR A 191 3.06 -11.70 2.64
N GLY A 192 3.89 -10.81 2.08
CA GLY A 192 5.35 -10.84 2.14
C GLY A 192 6.02 -11.72 1.09
N MET A 193 5.25 -12.33 0.17
CA MET A 193 5.76 -13.19 -0.89
C MET A 193 5.05 -12.97 -2.23
N LYS A 194 4.70 -11.70 -2.56
CA LYS A 194 3.91 -11.37 -3.74
C LYS A 194 2.62 -12.20 -3.77
N LYS A 195 2.26 -12.76 -4.93
CA LYS A 195 1.05 -13.58 -5.15
C LYS A 195 1.04 -14.92 -4.39
N LYS A 196 2.13 -15.32 -3.74
CA LYS A 196 2.25 -16.64 -3.10
C LYS A 196 1.72 -16.60 -1.67
N ASN A 197 1.02 -17.67 -1.28
CA ASN A 197 0.69 -17.92 0.12
C ASN A 197 1.98 -18.28 0.90
N PRO A 198 2.43 -17.48 1.88
CA PRO A 198 3.63 -17.80 2.64
C PRO A 198 3.51 -19.09 3.45
N ILE A 199 2.29 -19.48 3.86
CA ILE A 199 2.06 -20.68 4.67
C ILE A 199 2.42 -21.97 3.90
N ASN A 200 2.35 -21.94 2.57
CA ASN A 200 2.79 -23.07 1.73
C ASN A 200 4.31 -23.33 1.86
N ASN A 201 5.10 -22.34 2.31
CA ASN A 201 6.54 -22.46 2.54
C ASN A 201 6.88 -22.83 3.98
N VAL A 202 5.91 -22.90 4.88
CA VAL A 202 6.10 -23.31 6.28
C VAL A 202 6.09 -24.84 6.39
N HIS A 203 6.90 -25.38 7.29
CA HIS A 203 6.88 -26.77 7.68
C HIS A 203 6.25 -26.91 9.07
N PHE A 204 5.43 -27.95 9.24
CA PHE A 204 4.73 -28.23 10.48
C PHE A 204 5.15 -29.59 11.03
N TYR A 205 4.90 -29.86 12.30
CA TYR A 205 4.98 -31.20 12.88
C TYR A 205 3.69 -31.51 13.67
N CYS A 206 3.39 -32.78 13.91
CA CYS A 206 2.18 -33.19 14.62
C CYS A 206 2.45 -33.67 16.05
N LYS A 207 1.42 -33.91 16.87
CA LYS A 207 1.63 -34.43 18.24
C LYS A 207 2.30 -35.79 18.27
N TYR A 208 1.91 -36.63 17.31
CA TYR A 208 2.18 -38.05 17.32
C TYR A 208 3.59 -38.35 16.81
N ASP A 209 4.10 -37.52 15.90
CA ASP A 209 5.50 -37.50 15.50
C ASP A 209 6.00 -36.05 15.47
N ILE A 210 6.92 -35.74 16.38
CA ILE A 210 7.52 -34.41 16.56
C ILE A 210 8.79 -34.22 15.75
N THR A 211 9.23 -35.24 15.01
CA THR A 211 10.44 -35.25 14.19
C THR A 211 10.12 -35.18 12.71
N GLN A 212 8.95 -35.69 12.30
CA GLN A 212 8.49 -35.67 10.93
C GLN A 212 7.86 -34.31 10.57
N ALA A 213 8.44 -33.65 9.56
CA ALA A 213 7.87 -32.46 8.98
C ALA A 213 6.74 -32.78 7.99
N ILE A 214 5.68 -31.99 8.02
CA ILE A 214 4.53 -32.06 7.12
C ILE A 214 4.22 -30.69 6.51
N LYS A 215 3.41 -30.69 5.45
CA LYS A 215 2.80 -29.49 4.88
C LYS A 215 1.32 -29.45 5.23
N ILE A 216 0.79 -28.25 5.40
CA ILE A 216 -0.64 -27.98 5.60
C ILE A 216 -1.09 -27.03 4.50
N THR A 217 -2.12 -27.39 3.76
CA THR A 217 -2.70 -26.53 2.71
C THR A 217 -3.77 -25.60 3.29
N ARG A 218 -4.09 -24.53 2.56
CA ARG A 218 -5.12 -23.56 2.96
C ARG A 218 -6.47 -24.23 3.23
N GLU A 219 -6.84 -25.20 2.38
CA GLU A 219 -8.11 -25.91 2.43
C GLU A 219 -8.24 -26.78 3.69
N GLN A 220 -7.11 -27.25 4.24
CA GLN A 220 -7.07 -27.98 5.51
C GLN A 220 -7.22 -27.05 6.72
N VAL A 221 -7.00 -25.75 6.57
CA VAL A 221 -7.11 -24.77 7.66
C VAL A 221 -8.51 -24.16 7.69
N SER A 222 -8.93 -23.47 6.63
CA SER A 222 -10.27 -22.85 6.58
C SER A 222 -10.62 -22.33 5.18
N LYS A 223 -11.91 -22.42 4.83
CA LYS A 223 -12.48 -21.84 3.61
C LYS A 223 -12.64 -20.31 3.68
N LEU A 224 -12.55 -19.72 4.88
CA LEU A 224 -12.67 -18.27 5.10
C LEU A 224 -11.33 -17.53 4.97
N LEU A 225 -10.26 -18.24 4.62
CA LEU A 225 -8.95 -17.63 4.38
C LEU A 225 -8.90 -16.93 3.02
N PRO A 226 -8.01 -15.93 2.85
CA PRO A 226 -7.86 -15.23 1.58
C PRO A 226 -7.63 -16.18 0.40
N GLU A 227 -8.26 -15.89 -0.73
CA GLU A 227 -7.99 -16.56 -2.01
C GLU A 227 -6.83 -15.91 -2.77
N LYS A 228 -6.59 -14.62 -2.50
CA LYS A 228 -5.52 -13.81 -3.08
C LYS A 228 -4.60 -13.30 -1.98
N PHE A 229 -3.31 -13.23 -2.29
CA PHE A 229 -2.24 -12.87 -1.34
C PHE A 229 -1.50 -11.59 -1.73
N ALA A 230 -1.90 -10.94 -2.83
CA ALA A 230 -1.39 -9.66 -3.29
C ALA A 230 -2.49 -8.84 -3.97
N GLU A 231 -2.40 -7.52 -3.84
CA GLU A 231 -3.22 -6.52 -4.52
C GLU A 231 -2.44 -5.20 -4.64
N GLN A 232 -2.91 -4.29 -5.50
CA GLN A 232 -2.36 -2.96 -5.65
C GLN A 232 -3.39 -1.90 -5.31
N ILE A 233 -2.96 -0.87 -4.58
CA ILE A 233 -3.75 0.30 -4.26
C ILE A 233 -3.10 1.50 -4.96
N ILE A 234 -3.90 2.28 -5.67
CA ILE A 234 -3.46 3.51 -6.34
C ILE A 234 -4.11 4.69 -5.63
N ARG A 235 -3.30 5.64 -5.17
CA ARG A 235 -3.78 6.90 -4.61
C ARG A 235 -3.30 8.05 -5.45
N VAL A 236 -4.18 9.02 -5.64
CA VAL A 236 -3.87 10.23 -6.40
C VAL A 236 -4.00 11.43 -5.49
N TYR A 237 -2.98 12.30 -5.52
CA TYR A 237 -2.96 13.56 -4.78
C TYR A 237 -2.80 14.73 -5.75
N CYS A 238 -3.35 15.89 -5.38
CA CYS A 238 -3.14 17.17 -6.05
C CYS A 238 -2.32 18.11 -5.16
N LYS A 239 -1.28 18.72 -5.73
CA LYS A 239 -0.42 19.69 -5.04
C LYS A 239 -1.10 21.05 -4.84
N LYS A 240 -2.02 21.41 -5.74
CA LYS A 240 -2.81 22.64 -5.69
C LYS A 240 -3.96 22.52 -4.69
N LYS A 241 -4.39 23.66 -4.15
CA LYS A 241 -5.39 23.74 -3.07
C LYS A 241 -6.63 24.56 -3.40
N ASP A 242 -6.60 25.27 -4.52
CA ASP A 242 -7.76 26.03 -4.97
C ASP A 242 -8.95 25.07 -5.16
N THR A 243 -10.09 25.42 -4.57
CA THR A 243 -11.26 24.55 -4.54
C THR A 243 -11.72 24.16 -5.94
N LYS A 244 -11.73 25.11 -6.89
CA LYS A 244 -12.14 24.82 -8.28
C LYS A 244 -11.15 23.88 -8.96
N ILE A 245 -9.85 24.05 -8.69
CA ILE A 245 -8.80 23.16 -9.20
C ILE A 245 -8.94 21.75 -8.63
N ILE A 246 -9.23 21.61 -7.33
CA ILE A 246 -9.45 20.29 -6.70
C ILE A 246 -10.68 19.60 -7.30
N GLU A 247 -11.80 20.32 -7.44
CA GLU A 247 -13.03 19.79 -8.06
C GLU A 247 -12.77 19.30 -9.48
N ALA A 248 -12.01 20.06 -10.27
CA ALA A 248 -11.57 19.62 -11.59
C ALA A 248 -10.68 18.37 -11.48
N ALA A 249 -9.65 18.39 -10.64
CA ALA A 249 -8.69 17.29 -10.49
C ALA A 249 -9.37 15.97 -10.07
N ILE A 250 -10.40 16.03 -9.24
CA ILE A 250 -11.24 14.87 -8.90
C ILE A 250 -11.90 14.29 -10.16
N GLN A 251 -12.46 15.13 -11.03
CA GLN A 251 -13.08 14.65 -12.26
C GLN A 251 -12.06 14.03 -13.22
N TYR A 252 -10.86 14.60 -13.36
CA TYR A 252 -9.75 13.99 -14.11
C TYR A 252 -9.40 12.59 -13.56
N PHE A 253 -9.29 12.46 -12.24
CA PHE A 253 -9.00 11.19 -11.58
C PHE A 253 -10.09 10.14 -11.84
N VAL A 254 -11.37 10.51 -11.70
CA VAL A 254 -12.49 9.58 -11.92
C VAL A 254 -12.58 9.16 -13.38
N GLN A 255 -12.39 10.09 -14.32
CA GLN A 255 -12.35 9.77 -15.75
C GLN A 255 -11.19 8.84 -16.09
N TRP A 256 -9.99 9.09 -15.55
CA TRP A 256 -8.84 8.20 -15.71
C TRP A 256 -9.13 6.79 -15.19
N CYS A 257 -9.82 6.65 -14.04
CA CYS A 257 -10.26 5.36 -13.53
C CYS A 257 -11.22 4.65 -14.50
N MET A 258 -12.13 5.39 -15.14
CA MET A 258 -13.06 4.81 -16.13
C MET A 258 -12.33 4.33 -17.39
N ASP A 259 -11.39 5.13 -17.90
CA ASP A 259 -10.60 4.86 -19.10
C ASP A 259 -9.70 3.63 -18.92
N LYS A 260 -9.11 3.49 -17.73
CA LYS A 260 -8.23 2.36 -17.37
C LYS A 260 -8.96 1.11 -16.88
N ASP A 261 -10.27 1.19 -16.74
CA ASP A 261 -11.11 0.12 -16.17
C ASP A 261 -10.70 -0.25 -14.73
N PHE A 262 -10.30 0.76 -13.96
CA PHE A 262 -10.02 0.61 -12.54
C PHE A 262 -11.30 0.51 -11.72
N THR A 263 -11.16 0.08 -10.47
CA THR A 263 -12.29 0.02 -9.53
C THR A 263 -12.91 1.40 -9.32
N LYS A 264 -14.22 1.44 -9.09
CA LYS A 264 -14.90 2.67 -8.71
C LYS A 264 -14.32 3.24 -7.41
N PRO A 265 -13.86 4.50 -7.36
CA PRO A 265 -13.51 5.15 -6.10
C PRO A 265 -14.69 5.11 -5.13
N ARG A 266 -14.44 4.88 -3.83
CA ARG A 266 -15.50 4.63 -2.83
C ARG A 266 -16.51 5.76 -2.71
N ASP A 267 -16.05 6.99 -2.85
CA ASP A 267 -16.82 8.24 -2.81
C ASP A 267 -17.15 8.77 -4.22
N GLY A 268 -16.90 7.98 -5.28
CA GLY A 268 -17.03 8.38 -6.68
C GLY A 268 -18.40 8.98 -7.03
N ASP A 269 -19.49 8.40 -6.51
CA ASP A 269 -20.85 8.89 -6.76
C ASP A 269 -21.14 10.24 -6.11
N VAL A 270 -20.41 10.59 -5.05
CA VAL A 270 -20.53 11.87 -4.35
C VAL A 270 -19.67 12.93 -5.03
N VAL A 271 -18.43 12.58 -5.38
CA VAL A 271 -17.43 13.54 -5.86
C VAL A 271 -17.46 13.74 -7.37
N ALA A 272 -18.02 12.79 -8.13
CA ALA A 272 -18.16 12.86 -9.59
C ALA A 272 -19.49 12.25 -10.09
N PRO A 273 -20.65 12.75 -9.61
CA PRO A 273 -21.98 12.16 -9.88
C PRO A 273 -22.37 12.12 -11.36
N LYS A 274 -21.73 12.95 -12.21
CA LYS A 274 -22.00 12.98 -13.65
C LYS A 274 -21.19 11.94 -14.44
N LEU A 275 -20.06 11.47 -13.90
CA LEU A 275 -19.14 10.56 -14.58
C LEU A 275 -19.44 9.09 -14.23
N THR A 276 -19.67 8.79 -12.95
CA THR A 276 -19.90 7.40 -12.50
C THR A 276 -21.08 6.69 -13.21
N PRO A 277 -22.20 7.35 -13.59
CA PRO A 277 -23.27 6.71 -14.34
C PRO A 277 -22.86 6.21 -15.73
N MET A 278 -21.82 6.82 -16.33
CA MET A 278 -21.38 6.51 -17.69
C MET A 278 -20.64 5.16 -17.78
N LYS A 279 -20.09 4.66 -16.68
CA LYS A 279 -19.40 3.36 -16.61
C LYS A 279 -20.36 2.27 -16.11
N LYS A 280 -21.00 1.53 -17.03
CA LYS A 280 -21.98 0.46 -16.70
C LYS A 280 -21.48 -0.56 -15.66
N GLY A 281 -20.18 -0.86 -15.63
CA GLY A 281 -19.60 -1.81 -14.67
C GLY A 281 -19.56 -1.34 -13.21
N TRP A 282 -19.75 -0.04 -12.95
CA TRP A 282 -19.69 0.57 -11.62
C TRP A 282 -21.04 0.70 -10.91
N ASN A 283 -22.13 0.45 -11.63
CA ASN A 283 -23.50 0.61 -11.12
C ASN A 283 -24.21 -0.76 -11.10
N LYS A 284 -23.48 -1.82 -10.76
CA LYS A 284 -24.12 -3.12 -10.50
C LYS A 284 -24.88 -3.00 -9.19
N ASP A 285 -26.19 -2.80 -9.32
CA ASP A 285 -27.13 -2.72 -8.22
C ASP A 285 -27.03 -3.94 -7.29
N ASP A 286 -27.33 -3.72 -6.01
CA ASP A 286 -27.42 -4.71 -4.92
C ASP A 286 -28.43 -5.85 -5.19
N GLU A 287 -29.12 -5.86 -6.34
CA GLU A 287 -30.24 -6.76 -6.65
C GLU A 287 -29.85 -8.18 -7.11
N ASN A 288 -28.57 -8.49 -7.32
CA ASN A 288 -28.14 -9.78 -7.90
C ASN A 288 -27.45 -10.77 -6.94
N GLN A 289 -27.53 -10.58 -5.61
CA GLN A 289 -26.98 -11.57 -4.67
C GLN A 289 -27.91 -12.76 -4.35
N ASP A 290 -29.19 -12.74 -4.73
CA ASP A 290 -30.15 -13.81 -4.36
C ASP A 290 -30.73 -14.63 -5.53
N SER A 291 -30.38 -14.35 -6.79
CA SER A 291 -31.05 -14.96 -7.95
C SER A 291 -30.36 -16.18 -8.57
N ASN A 292 -29.33 -16.75 -7.92
CA ASN A 292 -28.60 -17.93 -8.43
C ASN A 292 -28.80 -19.20 -7.58
N ARG A 293 -30.03 -19.49 -7.19
CA ARG A 293 -30.44 -20.82 -6.75
C ARG A 293 -31.64 -21.30 -7.55
N ASN A 294 -31.36 -22.03 -8.63
CA ASN A 294 -32.28 -23.05 -9.09
C ASN A 294 -31.57 -24.32 -9.57
N SER A 295 -32.11 -25.44 -9.08
CA SER A 295 -31.95 -26.82 -9.55
C SER A 295 -30.69 -27.61 -9.15
N SER A 296 -30.76 -28.26 -7.98
CA SER A 296 -30.69 -29.72 -7.96
C SER A 296 -31.50 -30.26 -6.78
N GLY A 297 -32.64 -30.87 -7.10
CA GLY A 297 -33.49 -31.53 -6.12
C GLY A 297 -32.80 -32.77 -5.57
N LEU A 298 -32.19 -32.65 -4.40
CA LEU A 298 -31.80 -33.79 -3.58
C LEU A 298 -32.99 -34.17 -2.69
N LYS A 299 -33.62 -35.29 -3.05
CA LYS A 299 -34.62 -35.98 -2.24
C LYS A 299 -34.02 -36.29 -0.87
N CYS A 300 -34.51 -35.59 0.15
CA CYS A 300 -34.30 -35.94 1.54
C CYS A 300 -34.99 -37.29 1.81
N LYS A 301 -34.21 -38.31 2.19
CA LYS A 301 -34.71 -39.45 2.96
C LYS A 301 -33.97 -39.46 4.29
N VAL A 302 -34.63 -38.86 5.28
CA VAL A 302 -34.39 -39.14 6.69
C VAL A 302 -34.71 -40.62 6.92
N LYS A 303 -33.74 -41.39 7.42
CA LYS A 303 -34.03 -42.60 8.18
C LYS A 303 -33.51 -42.39 9.59
N LEU A 304 -34.45 -42.06 10.48
CA LEU A 304 -34.36 -42.35 11.90
C LEU A 304 -34.44 -43.88 12.05
N PHE A 305 -33.38 -44.46 12.61
CA PHE A 305 -33.35 -45.45 13.70
C PHE A 305 -31.87 -45.74 14.00
#